data_AF-A0A9E7G4J0-F1
#
_entry.id   AF-A0A9E7G4J0-F1
#
_cell.length_a   1.000
_cell.length_b   1.000
_cell.length_c   1.000
_cell.angle_alpha   90.00
_cell.angle_beta   90.00
_cell.angle_gamma   90.00
#
_symmetry.space_group_name_H-M   'P 1'
#
loop_
_entity.id
_entity.type
_entity.pdbx_description
1 polymer ?
#
loop_
_entity_poly.entity_id
_entity_poly.type
_entity_poly.pdbx_seq_one_letter_code
_entity_poly.pdbx_strand_id
1 'polypeptide(L)'
;MAAKTLLLALLAMASSLAMASDPSPLQDFCVADKDSKVLVNGFVCKDPKVRWQPKSSSSLLAMASSLAMASDPSPLQDFCVADKASKVRVNGFVCKDPTVVKAEDFFSTGLDKAGDTGKKLGSNVTAVNVNKIVGLNTLGISMVRIDYAPKGLNAPHTHPRATEILTVIEGQLFVGFVTSNSDNGNRLFTKMLKKGDVFVFPEGLIHFQFNPGHTNTVAIGALSSQNPGTITIANAVFGSKPPISDEVLAKAFQITRMAAKTLLLALLAVASSLAMASDPSPLQDFCVADKASKVLVNGFVCKDPKVVKAEDFFFRGLDKAGDTGKKLGSNVTAVNVNKLAGLNTLGISMVRIDYAPRGLNPPHTHPRATEILTVIEGQLFVGFVTSNSDNGNRLFTKMLKKGDVFVFPQGLIHFQFNPGYTNTVAIGALSSQNPGTITVADAVFGSKPPISDEVLAKAFQVDKKTIDWLQAQF
;
A
#
# COMPACT_ATOMS: atom_id res chain seq x y z
N MET A 1 -44.24 5.56 -45.42
CA MET A 1 -44.48 5.72 -43.97
C MET A 1 -43.53 4.80 -43.18
N ALA A 2 -42.22 4.89 -43.45
CA ALA A 2 -41.19 3.99 -42.93
C ALA A 2 -39.93 4.77 -42.54
N ALA A 3 -40.13 5.84 -41.76
CA ALA A 3 -39.05 6.68 -41.22
C ALA A 3 -39.36 7.16 -39.79
N LYS A 4 -40.21 6.42 -39.07
CA LYS A 4 -40.54 6.68 -37.65
C LYS A 4 -40.31 5.47 -36.73
N THR A 5 -39.75 4.38 -37.25
CA THR A 5 -39.44 3.16 -36.48
C THR A 5 -37.94 2.91 -36.30
N LEU A 6 -37.09 3.89 -36.66
CA LEU A 6 -35.62 3.80 -36.49
C LEU A 6 -35.06 4.87 -35.54
N LEU A 7 -35.93 5.55 -34.77
CA LEU A 7 -35.52 6.55 -33.77
C LEU A 7 -35.86 6.15 -32.32
N LEU A 8 -36.52 5.00 -32.11
CA LEU A 8 -36.79 4.44 -30.78
C LEU A 8 -35.86 3.27 -30.39
N ALA A 9 -34.92 2.89 -31.25
CA ALA A 9 -33.94 1.82 -30.95
C ALA A 9 -32.56 2.34 -30.51
N LEU A 10 -32.37 3.66 -30.40
CA LEU A 10 -31.06 4.28 -30.09
C LEU A 10 -31.05 5.14 -28.82
N LEU A 11 -32.09 5.08 -27.97
CA LEU A 11 -32.22 5.94 -26.77
C LEU A 11 -32.54 5.17 -25.48
N ALA A 12 -32.20 3.88 -25.39
CA ALA A 12 -32.35 3.10 -24.16
C ALA A 12 -31.06 2.36 -23.72
N MET A 13 -29.89 2.94 -23.99
CA MET A 13 -28.63 2.54 -23.35
C MET A 13 -27.85 3.78 -22.89
N ALA A 14 -28.44 4.50 -21.94
CA ALA A 14 -27.67 5.30 -21.01
C ALA A 14 -27.93 4.75 -19.62
N SER A 15 -27.46 3.52 -19.37
CA SER A 15 -27.16 3.10 -18.01
C SER A 15 -25.93 3.89 -17.59
N SER A 16 -26.14 5.02 -16.90
CA SER A 16 -25.08 5.64 -16.12
C SER A 16 -24.73 4.69 -14.97
N LEU A 17 -23.82 3.75 -15.25
CA LEU A 17 -23.11 2.99 -14.25
C LEU A 17 -22.06 3.93 -13.65
N ALA A 18 -22.41 4.60 -12.56
CA ALA A 18 -21.43 5.11 -11.62
C ALA A 18 -21.10 3.97 -10.66
N MET A 19 -19.91 3.38 -10.81
CA MET A 19 -19.34 2.51 -9.80
C MET A 19 -18.35 3.30 -8.96
N ALA A 20 -18.59 3.32 -7.66
CA ALA A 20 -17.57 3.63 -6.67
C ALA A 20 -17.32 2.33 -5.88
N SER A 21 -16.10 1.82 -5.92
CA SER A 21 -15.67 0.76 -4.99
C SER A 21 -14.86 1.40 -3.87
N ASP A 22 -15.24 1.07 -2.65
CA ASP A 22 -14.59 1.49 -1.42
C ASP A 22 -13.74 0.31 -0.90
N PRO A 23 -12.40 0.35 -0.97
CA PRO A 23 -11.59 -0.60 -0.24
C PRO A 23 -11.62 -0.23 1.25
N SER A 24 -12.60 -0.83 1.93
CA SER A 24 -12.84 -0.80 3.39
C SER A 24 -13.39 0.52 3.98
N PRO A 25 -14.49 0.46 4.76
CA PRO A 25 -15.22 1.64 5.18
C PRO A 25 -14.40 2.43 6.21
N LEU A 26 -14.13 3.71 5.92
CA LEU A 26 -13.65 4.63 6.96
C LEU A 26 -14.81 5.13 7.84
N GLN A 27 -16.05 4.76 7.57
CA GLN A 27 -17.24 4.94 8.44
C GLN A 27 -18.29 3.86 8.15
N ASP A 28 -18.62 3.01 9.13
CA ASP A 28 -19.59 1.92 8.95
C ASP A 28 -21.05 2.39 8.75
N PHE A 29 -21.35 3.68 8.93
CA PHE A 29 -22.69 4.23 8.67
C PHE A 29 -22.61 5.67 8.14
N CYS A 30 -23.00 5.86 6.89
CA CYS A 30 -23.25 7.17 6.29
C CYS A 30 -24.69 7.21 5.74
N VAL A 31 -25.49 8.19 6.18
CA VAL A 31 -26.83 8.47 5.62
C VAL A 31 -26.68 9.58 4.59
N ALA A 32 -27.06 9.32 3.34
CA ALA A 32 -27.00 10.29 2.26
C ALA A 32 -27.81 11.57 2.56
N ASP A 33 -27.17 12.73 2.40
CA ASP A 33 -27.74 14.06 2.41
C ASP A 33 -28.23 14.43 1.01
N LYS A 34 -29.53 14.18 0.79
CA LYS A 34 -30.18 14.46 -0.49
C LYS A 34 -30.37 15.95 -0.78
N ASP A 35 -30.12 16.81 0.20
CA ASP A 35 -30.32 18.25 0.11
C ASP A 35 -29.00 19.02 -0.12
N SER A 36 -27.86 18.31 -0.12
CA SER A 36 -26.54 18.89 -0.40
C SER A 36 -26.44 19.41 -1.85
N LYS A 37 -25.99 20.66 -2.00
CA LYS A 37 -25.67 21.27 -3.30
C LYS A 37 -24.31 20.83 -3.87
N VAL A 38 -23.53 20.06 -3.11
CA VAL A 38 -22.23 19.52 -3.51
C VAL A 38 -22.40 18.01 -3.71
N LEU A 39 -21.99 17.51 -4.87
CA LEU A 39 -22.01 16.10 -5.23
C LEU A 39 -20.57 15.65 -5.48
N VAL A 40 -20.11 14.61 -4.76
CA VAL A 40 -18.82 13.94 -5.01
C VAL A 40 -19.10 12.44 -5.05
N ASN A 41 -19.19 11.87 -6.26
CA ASN A 41 -19.58 10.47 -6.50
C ASN A 41 -20.94 10.07 -5.86
N GLY A 42 -21.84 11.03 -5.62
CA GLY A 42 -23.13 10.81 -4.97
C GLY A 42 -23.48 11.92 -3.96
N PHE A 43 -24.47 11.64 -3.11
CA PHE A 43 -24.89 12.51 -2.00
C PHE A 43 -23.90 12.43 -0.82
N VAL A 44 -23.58 13.58 -0.22
CA VAL A 44 -22.67 13.71 0.95
C VAL A 44 -23.29 13.10 2.20
N CYS A 45 -22.54 12.75 3.26
CA CYS A 45 -23.09 12.19 4.50
C CYS A 45 -23.77 13.24 5.40
N LYS A 46 -24.92 12.90 6.01
CA LYS A 46 -25.61 13.71 7.03
C LYS A 46 -24.87 13.72 8.39
N ASP A 47 -25.02 14.81 9.12
CA ASP A 47 -24.55 14.98 10.50
C ASP A 47 -25.23 13.96 11.45
N PRO A 48 -24.48 13.18 12.27
CA PRO A 48 -24.97 12.04 13.06
C PRO A 48 -26.00 12.31 14.18
N LYS A 49 -26.57 13.52 14.31
CA LYS A 49 -27.47 13.88 15.43
C LYS A 49 -28.98 13.62 15.22
N VAL A 50 -29.40 12.83 14.23
CA VAL A 50 -30.84 12.61 13.96
C VAL A 50 -31.20 11.11 13.93
N ARG A 51 -32.09 10.69 14.83
CA ARG A 51 -32.55 9.30 15.02
C ARG A 51 -33.84 9.03 14.23
N TRP A 52 -33.96 7.92 13.49
CA TRP A 52 -35.27 7.37 13.10
C TRP A 52 -35.30 5.85 12.78
N GLN A 53 -36.49 5.26 12.94
CA GLN A 53 -36.87 3.84 12.81
C GLN A 53 -37.14 3.36 11.37
N PRO A 54 -37.16 2.03 11.09
CA PRO A 54 -37.34 1.52 9.72
C PRO A 54 -38.79 1.13 9.40
N LYS A 55 -39.18 1.28 8.13
CA LYS A 55 -40.28 0.55 7.50
C LYS A 55 -39.81 -0.10 6.20
N SER A 56 -40.38 -1.27 5.92
CA SER A 56 -39.93 -2.31 5.00
C SER A 56 -40.67 -2.34 3.65
N SER A 57 -40.21 -3.29 2.80
CA SER A 57 -40.87 -3.90 1.62
C SER A 57 -40.65 -3.15 0.29
N SER A 58 -40.49 -3.76 -0.89
CA SER A 58 -40.57 -5.14 -1.38
C SER A 58 -39.72 -5.32 -2.66
N SER A 59 -39.46 -6.58 -2.99
CA SER A 59 -38.69 -7.15 -4.09
C SER A 59 -39.17 -6.80 -5.51
N LEU A 60 -38.23 -6.77 -6.48
CA LEU A 60 -38.51 -6.87 -7.91
C LEU A 60 -37.46 -7.77 -8.59
N LEU A 61 -37.96 -8.74 -9.36
CA LEU A 61 -37.19 -9.63 -10.24
C LEU A 61 -36.45 -8.80 -11.31
N ALA A 62 -35.16 -9.04 -11.48
CA ALA A 62 -34.40 -8.60 -12.65
C ALA A 62 -33.72 -9.81 -13.32
N MET A 63 -33.87 -9.88 -14.63
CA MET A 63 -33.31 -10.90 -15.51
C MET A 63 -31.79 -10.97 -15.39
N ALA A 64 -31.25 -12.19 -15.36
CA ALA A 64 -29.84 -12.47 -15.26
C ALA A 64 -29.08 -12.00 -16.51
N SER A 65 -28.62 -10.76 -16.50
CA SER A 65 -27.35 -10.41 -17.15
C SER A 65 -26.24 -10.82 -16.19
N SER A 66 -25.36 -11.73 -16.61
CA SER A 66 -24.14 -12.07 -15.88
C SER A 66 -23.20 -10.87 -15.84
N LEU A 67 -23.47 -9.95 -14.91
CA LEU A 67 -22.55 -8.94 -14.44
C LEU A 67 -21.50 -9.64 -13.57
N ALA A 68 -20.32 -9.87 -14.12
CA ALA A 68 -19.15 -10.16 -13.31
C ALA A 68 -18.62 -8.81 -12.78
N MET A 69 -18.99 -8.47 -11.55
CA MET A 69 -18.33 -7.41 -10.80
C MET A 69 -17.07 -8.02 -10.17
N ALA A 70 -15.91 -7.47 -10.48
CA ALA A 70 -14.70 -7.71 -9.70
C ALA A 70 -14.47 -6.45 -8.86
N SER A 71 -14.94 -6.48 -7.61
CA SER A 71 -14.34 -5.71 -6.53
C SER A 71 -13.26 -6.59 -5.92
N ASP A 72 -12.20 -6.02 -5.35
CA ASP A 72 -11.30 -6.78 -4.48
C ASP A 72 -12.15 -7.34 -3.33
N PRO A 73 -12.51 -8.64 -3.33
CA PRO A 73 -13.39 -9.15 -2.30
C PRO A 73 -12.59 -9.12 -0.99
N SER A 74 -13.25 -8.79 0.13
CA SER A 74 -12.68 -9.08 1.44
C SER A 74 -12.12 -10.50 1.43
N PRO A 75 -10.89 -10.73 1.94
CA PRO A 75 -10.27 -12.03 1.86
C PRO A 75 -11.21 -13.09 2.46
N LEU A 76 -11.56 -14.12 1.66
CA LEU A 76 -12.46 -15.21 2.07
C LEU A 76 -11.88 -16.08 3.20
N GLN A 77 -10.59 -15.94 3.45
CA GLN A 77 -9.78 -16.65 4.43
C GLN A 77 -8.65 -15.72 4.90
N ASP A 78 -8.10 -15.95 6.09
CA ASP A 78 -7.08 -15.10 6.72
C ASP A 78 -5.91 -14.69 5.82
N PHE A 79 -5.46 -15.59 4.94
CA PHE A 79 -4.38 -15.36 3.97
C PHE A 79 -4.44 -16.38 2.83
N CYS A 80 -3.79 -16.07 1.71
CA CYS A 80 -3.64 -16.97 0.57
C CYS A 80 -2.17 -17.16 0.22
N VAL A 81 -1.46 -18.09 0.87
CA VAL A 81 -0.05 -18.35 0.51
C VAL A 81 0.03 -18.93 -0.91
N ALA A 82 0.83 -18.33 -1.79
CA ALA A 82 0.98 -18.78 -3.17
C ALA A 82 1.47 -20.24 -3.28
N ASP A 83 0.69 -21.09 -3.94
CA ASP A 83 1.15 -22.37 -4.46
C ASP A 83 1.80 -22.18 -5.84
N LYS A 84 3.14 -22.25 -5.85
CA LYS A 84 3.95 -22.12 -7.06
C LYS A 84 3.99 -23.41 -7.91
N ALA A 85 3.54 -24.55 -7.37
CA ALA A 85 3.52 -25.82 -8.08
C ALA A 85 2.26 -26.00 -8.94
N SER A 86 1.17 -25.30 -8.60
CA SER A 86 -0.06 -25.32 -9.38
C SER A 86 0.15 -24.79 -10.81
N LYS A 87 -0.48 -25.48 -11.77
CA LYS A 87 -0.55 -25.05 -13.18
C LYS A 87 -1.69 -24.05 -13.44
N VAL A 88 -2.60 -23.87 -12.48
CA VAL A 88 -3.75 -22.95 -12.58
C VAL A 88 -3.36 -21.58 -12.04
N ARG A 89 -3.78 -20.51 -12.73
CA ARG A 89 -3.62 -19.12 -12.27
C ARG A 89 -4.95 -18.39 -12.33
N VAL A 90 -5.29 -17.70 -11.24
CA VAL A 90 -6.47 -16.83 -11.14
C VAL A 90 -5.99 -15.51 -10.51
N ASN A 91 -5.85 -14.46 -11.32
CA ASN A 91 -5.31 -13.15 -10.89
C ASN A 91 -3.99 -13.21 -10.09
N GLY A 92 -3.15 -14.23 -10.34
CA GLY A 92 -1.94 -14.46 -9.55
C GLY A 92 -1.68 -15.96 -9.33
N PHE A 93 -1.38 -16.33 -8.09
CA PHE A 93 -1.18 -17.71 -7.66
C PHE A 93 -2.42 -18.24 -6.93
N VAL A 94 -2.74 -19.52 -7.11
CA VAL A 94 -3.72 -20.19 -6.25
C VAL A 94 -3.16 -20.37 -4.84
N CYS A 95 -4.03 -20.55 -3.85
CA CYS A 95 -3.64 -20.70 -2.46
C CYS A 95 -3.17 -22.13 -2.15
N LYS A 96 -2.14 -22.26 -1.31
CA LYS A 96 -1.83 -23.50 -0.60
C LYS A 96 -2.97 -23.86 0.36
N ASP A 97 -3.08 -25.14 0.71
CA ASP A 97 -3.91 -25.59 1.83
C ASP A 97 -3.46 -24.87 3.13
N PRO A 98 -4.37 -24.16 3.84
CA PRO A 98 -4.03 -23.44 5.07
C PRO A 98 -3.40 -24.32 6.17
N THR A 99 -3.71 -25.63 6.19
CA THR A 99 -3.18 -26.57 7.20
C THR A 99 -1.68 -26.79 7.05
N VAL A 100 -1.12 -26.68 5.84
CA VAL A 100 0.31 -26.91 5.57
C VAL A 100 1.16 -25.65 5.58
N VAL A 101 0.54 -24.47 5.65
CA VAL A 101 1.23 -23.16 5.69
C VAL A 101 2.09 -23.05 6.94
N LYS A 102 3.26 -22.40 6.86
CA LYS A 102 4.21 -22.22 7.98
C LYS A 102 4.70 -20.76 8.08
N ALA A 103 5.35 -20.39 9.18
CA ALA A 103 5.85 -19.03 9.38
C ALA A 103 6.89 -18.64 8.32
N GLU A 104 7.61 -19.63 7.79
CA GLU A 104 8.57 -19.49 6.68
C GLU A 104 7.91 -18.97 5.40
N ASP A 105 6.62 -19.19 5.19
CA ASP A 105 5.90 -18.68 4.01
C ASP A 105 5.74 -17.15 4.04
N PHE A 106 5.85 -16.52 5.22
CA PHE A 106 5.70 -15.07 5.44
C PHE A 106 7.05 -14.37 5.69
N PHE A 107 8.16 -15.07 5.48
CA PHE A 107 9.50 -14.63 5.87
C PHE A 107 10.46 -14.57 4.70
N SER A 108 11.36 -13.59 4.69
CA SER A 108 12.56 -13.57 3.84
C SER A 108 13.74 -12.95 4.57
N THR A 109 14.93 -13.12 4.00
CA THR A 109 16.19 -12.56 4.50
C THR A 109 16.97 -11.93 3.36
N GLY A 110 17.99 -11.13 3.69
CA GLY A 110 18.96 -10.60 2.73
C GLY A 110 18.84 -9.11 2.44
N LEU A 111 17.92 -8.37 3.09
CA LEU A 111 17.92 -6.91 3.01
C LEU A 111 19.04 -6.26 3.83
N ASP A 112 19.85 -7.02 4.57
CA ASP A 112 21.07 -6.57 5.22
C ASP A 112 22.23 -6.43 4.23
N LYS A 113 22.21 -7.22 3.15
CA LYS A 113 23.28 -7.27 2.14
C LYS A 113 23.10 -6.14 1.13
N ALA A 114 24.19 -5.40 0.91
CA ALA A 114 24.22 -4.41 -0.15
C ALA A 114 24.12 -5.07 -1.53
N GLY A 115 23.31 -4.49 -2.40
CA GLY A 115 23.23 -4.85 -3.81
C GLY A 115 24.47 -4.47 -4.61
N ASP A 116 24.67 -5.13 -5.75
CA ASP A 116 25.77 -4.83 -6.67
C ASP A 116 25.54 -3.52 -7.44
N THR A 117 26.27 -2.48 -7.04
CA THR A 117 26.23 -1.15 -7.65
C THR A 117 27.36 -0.90 -8.67
N GLY A 118 28.15 -1.92 -9.03
CA GLY A 118 29.22 -1.81 -10.03
C GLY A 118 28.72 -1.68 -11.48
N LYS A 119 27.41 -1.76 -11.69
CA LYS A 119 26.76 -1.64 -13.01
C LYS A 119 26.77 -0.20 -13.51
N LYS A 120 26.56 -0.01 -14.83
CA LYS A 120 26.61 1.31 -15.49
C LYS A 120 25.78 2.40 -14.82
N LEU A 121 24.63 2.05 -14.25
CA LEU A 121 23.74 2.99 -13.59
C LEU A 121 24.12 3.25 -12.12
N GLY A 122 25.03 2.48 -11.52
CA GLY A 122 25.47 2.72 -10.14
C GLY A 122 24.41 2.46 -9.07
N SER A 123 23.32 1.76 -9.38
CA SER A 123 22.25 1.43 -8.42
C SER A 123 21.81 -0.03 -8.53
N ASN A 124 21.30 -0.58 -7.43
CA ASN A 124 20.68 -1.90 -7.40
C ASN A 124 19.44 -1.92 -6.51
N VAL A 125 18.37 -2.53 -7.01
CA VAL A 125 17.11 -2.76 -6.27
C VAL A 125 17.02 -4.22 -5.87
N THR A 126 16.96 -4.49 -4.57
CA THR A 126 16.74 -5.81 -4.00
C THR A 126 15.29 -5.90 -3.52
N ALA A 127 14.44 -6.55 -4.30
CA ALA A 127 13.00 -6.63 -4.01
C ALA A 127 12.60 -7.86 -3.19
N VAL A 128 11.67 -7.65 -2.26
CA VAL A 128 10.97 -8.66 -1.46
C VAL A 128 9.48 -8.54 -1.78
N ASN A 129 9.08 -9.27 -2.81
CA ASN A 129 7.72 -9.33 -3.33
C ASN A 129 7.16 -10.76 -3.24
N VAL A 130 5.98 -11.02 -3.83
CA VAL A 130 5.33 -12.35 -3.78
C VAL A 130 6.20 -13.51 -4.30
N ASN A 131 7.18 -13.23 -5.17
CA ASN A 131 8.10 -14.25 -5.65
C ASN A 131 9.14 -14.63 -4.58
N LYS A 132 9.44 -13.75 -3.62
CA LYS A 132 10.34 -14.01 -2.48
C LYS A 132 9.60 -14.48 -1.25
N ILE A 133 8.49 -13.83 -0.89
CA ILE A 133 7.62 -14.22 0.22
C ILE A 133 6.28 -14.66 -0.37
N VAL A 134 6.04 -15.97 -0.41
CA VAL A 134 4.81 -16.53 -1.00
C VAL A 134 3.55 -16.14 -0.23
N GLY A 135 3.68 -15.82 1.06
CA GLY A 135 2.61 -15.30 1.90
C GLY A 135 2.14 -13.89 1.54
N LEU A 136 2.88 -13.15 0.70
CA LEU A 136 2.42 -11.83 0.20
C LEU A 136 1.33 -11.94 -0.86
N ASN A 137 1.03 -13.14 -1.35
CA ASN A 137 0.00 -13.33 -2.35
C ASN A 137 -1.35 -12.83 -1.80
N THR A 138 -2.03 -11.99 -2.60
CA THR A 138 -3.25 -11.26 -2.26
C THR A 138 -3.16 -10.26 -1.10
N LEU A 139 -1.96 -9.90 -0.61
CA LEU A 139 -1.82 -8.99 0.53
C LEU A 139 -1.52 -7.53 0.16
N GLY A 140 -1.41 -7.20 -1.13
CA GLY A 140 -1.38 -5.82 -1.61
C GLY A 140 -0.13 -5.01 -1.22
N ILE A 141 0.99 -5.66 -0.88
CA ILE A 141 2.20 -4.93 -0.47
C ILE A 141 3.50 -5.67 -0.81
N SER A 142 4.58 -4.92 -1.00
CA SER A 142 5.94 -5.44 -1.09
C SER A 142 6.96 -4.44 -0.54
N MET A 143 8.21 -4.89 -0.35
CA MET A 143 9.30 -4.08 0.20
C MET A 143 10.54 -4.19 -0.68
N VAL A 144 11.37 -3.16 -0.69
CA VAL A 144 12.63 -3.11 -1.43
C VAL A 144 13.73 -2.48 -0.59
N ARG A 145 14.96 -2.96 -0.78
CA ARG A 145 16.17 -2.20 -0.46
C ARG A 145 16.75 -1.66 -1.76
N ILE A 146 17.21 -0.41 -1.74
CA ILE A 146 17.88 0.19 -2.87
C ILE A 146 19.24 0.71 -2.43
N ASP A 147 20.29 0.24 -3.10
CA ASP A 147 21.67 0.66 -2.87
C ASP A 147 22.14 1.51 -4.05
N TYR A 148 22.81 2.63 -3.75
CA TYR A 148 23.37 3.55 -4.74
C TYR A 148 24.85 3.80 -4.44
N ALA A 149 25.71 3.54 -5.42
CA ALA A 149 27.08 4.05 -5.43
C ALA A 149 27.08 5.59 -5.54
N PRO A 150 28.22 6.27 -5.34
CA PRO A 150 28.34 7.69 -5.65
C PRO A 150 27.95 7.94 -7.11
N LYS A 151 27.10 8.95 -7.35
CA LYS A 151 26.53 9.23 -8.68
C LYS A 151 25.67 8.10 -9.27
N GLY A 152 25.24 7.14 -8.45
CA GLY A 152 24.29 6.11 -8.85
C GLY A 152 22.91 6.67 -9.15
N LEU A 153 22.27 6.17 -10.20
CA LEU A 153 20.97 6.57 -10.71
C LEU A 153 20.08 5.34 -10.84
N ASN A 154 18.99 5.29 -10.06
CA ASN A 154 17.85 4.48 -10.46
C ASN A 154 17.10 5.25 -11.56
N ALA A 155 17.27 4.77 -12.80
CA ALA A 155 16.82 5.47 -13.99
C ALA A 155 15.31 5.73 -13.98
N PRO A 156 14.82 6.73 -14.75
CA PRO A 156 13.40 6.98 -14.87
C PRO A 156 12.59 5.71 -15.15
N HIS A 157 11.64 5.43 -14.26
CA HIS A 157 10.79 4.25 -14.33
C HIS A 157 9.40 4.54 -13.75
N THR A 158 8.49 3.59 -13.91
CA THR A 158 7.15 3.63 -13.32
C THR A 158 6.75 2.25 -12.81
N HIS A 159 5.85 2.24 -11.84
CA HIS A 159 5.19 1.06 -11.30
C HIS A 159 3.71 1.13 -11.70
N PRO A 160 3.27 0.35 -12.71
CA PRO A 160 1.92 0.46 -13.26
C PRO A 160 0.81 -0.07 -12.33
N ARG A 161 1.18 -0.68 -11.19
CA ARG A 161 0.25 -1.27 -10.22
C ARG A 161 0.56 -0.87 -8.78
N ALA A 162 1.40 0.13 -8.54
CA ALA A 162 1.76 0.50 -7.18
C ALA A 162 2.24 1.94 -7.04
N THR A 163 1.84 2.55 -5.94
CA THR A 163 2.54 3.67 -5.32
C THR A 163 3.82 3.15 -4.65
N GLU A 164 4.92 3.89 -4.76
CA GLU A 164 6.15 3.63 -4.00
C GLU A 164 6.30 4.68 -2.89
N ILE A 165 6.60 4.23 -1.67
CA ILE A 165 7.04 5.09 -0.56
C ILE A 165 8.42 4.63 -0.10
N LEU A 166 9.37 5.55 0.09
CA LEU A 166 10.72 5.20 0.56
C LEU A 166 11.21 6.10 1.68
N THR A 167 12.13 5.56 2.48
CA THR A 167 12.94 6.29 3.47
C THR A 167 14.42 6.05 3.22
N VAL A 168 15.23 7.11 3.38
CA VAL A 168 16.69 6.98 3.32
C VAL A 168 17.21 6.50 4.66
N ILE A 169 17.97 5.41 4.70
CA ILE A 169 18.57 4.88 5.94
C ILE A 169 20.06 5.25 6.07
N GLU A 170 20.73 5.57 4.95
CA GLU A 170 22.12 6.03 4.91
C GLU A 170 22.33 6.97 3.71
N GLY A 171 23.11 8.04 3.88
CA GLY A 171 23.47 8.96 2.80
C GLY A 171 22.38 9.99 2.45
N GLN A 172 22.31 10.35 1.17
CA GLN A 172 21.38 11.35 0.64
C GLN A 172 20.90 10.99 -0.76
N LEU A 173 19.67 11.33 -1.09
CA LEU A 173 19.05 10.94 -2.35
C LEU A 173 18.29 12.10 -2.97
N PHE A 174 18.62 12.45 -4.21
CA PHE A 174 17.82 13.35 -5.02
C PHE A 174 16.72 12.54 -5.70
N VAL A 175 15.46 12.87 -5.44
CA VAL A 175 14.32 12.14 -5.98
C VAL A 175 13.39 13.06 -6.74
N GLY A 176 12.61 12.50 -7.65
CA GLY A 176 11.48 13.22 -8.24
C GLY A 176 10.56 12.37 -9.10
N PHE A 177 9.37 12.91 -9.35
CA PHE A 177 8.39 12.35 -10.28
C PHE A 177 7.79 13.44 -11.16
N VAL A 178 7.25 13.01 -12.31
CA VAL A 178 6.62 13.88 -13.30
C VAL A 178 5.16 13.50 -13.44
N THR A 179 4.28 14.51 -13.44
CA THR A 179 2.83 14.34 -13.67
C THR A 179 2.53 13.85 -15.10
N SER A 180 1.34 13.31 -15.30
CA SER A 180 0.81 13.05 -16.63
C SER A 180 0.59 14.34 -17.42
N ASN A 181 0.36 14.19 -18.72
CA ASN A 181 0.12 15.30 -19.63
C ASN A 181 -1.19 16.02 -19.23
N SER A 182 -1.05 17.23 -18.68
CA SER A 182 -2.16 18.13 -18.39
C SER A 182 -2.23 19.28 -19.40
N ASP A 183 -3.34 20.03 -19.42
CA ASP A 183 -3.51 21.21 -20.28
C ASP A 183 -2.40 22.28 -20.09
N ASN A 184 -1.68 22.27 -18.97
CA ASN A 184 -0.58 23.19 -18.66
C ASN A 184 0.81 22.53 -18.78
N GLY A 185 0.89 21.37 -19.42
CA GLY A 185 2.12 20.58 -19.56
C GLY A 185 2.45 19.71 -18.34
N ASN A 186 3.63 19.12 -18.37
CA ASN A 186 4.12 18.17 -17.37
C ASN A 186 4.83 18.90 -16.24
N ARG A 187 4.53 18.54 -15.00
CA ARG A 187 5.10 19.16 -13.81
C ARG A 187 6.05 18.20 -13.10
N LEU A 188 7.26 18.67 -12.81
CA LEU A 188 8.27 17.94 -12.06
C LEU A 188 8.18 18.31 -10.57
N PHE A 189 8.08 17.29 -9.71
CA PHE A 189 8.21 17.41 -8.26
C PHE A 189 9.53 16.76 -7.84
N THR A 190 10.38 17.48 -7.11
CA THR A 190 11.70 16.99 -6.69
C THR A 190 12.02 17.34 -5.25
N LYS A 191 12.87 16.52 -4.62
CA LYS A 191 13.39 16.78 -3.27
C LYS A 191 14.77 16.16 -3.08
N MET A 192 15.59 16.84 -2.27
CA MET A 192 16.79 16.25 -1.68
C MET A 192 16.41 15.61 -0.35
N LEU A 193 16.54 14.29 -0.26
CA LEU A 193 16.30 13.49 0.93
C LEU A 193 17.60 13.24 1.68
N LYS A 194 17.55 13.30 3.01
CA LYS A 194 18.59 12.88 3.93
C LYS A 194 18.12 11.63 4.69
N LYS A 195 19.03 10.99 5.44
CA LYS A 195 18.67 9.91 6.37
C LYS A 195 17.41 10.29 7.18
N GLY A 196 16.41 9.41 7.19
CA GLY A 196 15.14 9.57 7.89
C GLY A 196 14.06 10.36 7.15
N ASP A 197 14.38 10.95 6.01
CA ASP A 197 13.39 11.59 5.17
C ASP A 197 12.63 10.54 4.37
N VAL A 198 11.32 10.77 4.24
CA VAL A 198 10.37 9.93 3.50
C VAL A 198 9.84 10.69 2.31
N PHE A 199 9.71 9.99 1.18
CA PHE A 199 9.09 10.53 -0.03
C PHE A 199 8.18 9.48 -0.67
N VAL A 200 7.07 9.93 -1.26
CA VAL A 200 6.12 9.04 -1.95
C VAL A 200 6.01 9.41 -3.43
N PHE A 201 5.97 8.38 -4.27
CA PHE A 201 5.80 8.44 -5.72
C PHE A 201 4.43 7.83 -6.06
N PRO A 202 3.47 8.63 -6.56
CA PRO A 202 2.16 8.12 -6.93
C PRO A 202 2.23 7.04 -8.01
N GLU A 203 1.29 6.11 -7.94
CA GLU A 203 1.15 5.00 -8.88
C GLU A 203 1.15 5.46 -10.35
N GLY A 204 1.85 4.71 -11.20
CA GLY A 204 1.88 4.97 -12.64
C GLY A 204 2.73 6.16 -13.09
N LEU A 205 3.11 7.07 -12.18
CA LEU A 205 3.92 8.24 -12.55
C LEU A 205 5.39 7.90 -12.77
N ILE A 206 6.00 8.53 -13.78
CA ILE A 206 7.43 8.39 -14.06
C ILE A 206 8.22 9.08 -12.96
N HIS A 207 9.12 8.34 -12.33
CA HIS A 207 9.97 8.85 -11.25
C HIS A 207 11.39 8.29 -11.33
N PHE A 208 12.28 8.91 -10.56
CA PHE A 208 13.70 8.56 -10.51
C PHE A 208 14.26 8.82 -9.13
N GLN A 209 15.39 8.16 -8.84
CA GLN A 209 16.19 8.45 -7.65
C GLN A 209 17.66 8.47 -8.03
N PHE A 210 18.38 9.48 -7.58
CA PHE A 210 19.77 9.74 -7.92
C PHE A 210 20.56 10.02 -6.64
N ASN A 211 21.73 9.43 -6.49
CA ASN A 211 22.67 9.75 -5.43
C ASN A 211 23.65 10.83 -5.95
N PRO A 212 23.44 12.13 -5.66
CA PRO A 212 24.38 13.17 -6.09
C PRO A 212 25.66 13.20 -5.24
N GLY A 213 25.72 12.43 -4.15
CA GLY A 213 26.82 12.44 -3.18
C GLY A 213 28.09 11.75 -3.66
N HIS A 214 29.10 11.80 -2.78
CA HIS A 214 30.41 11.16 -2.96
C HIS A 214 30.54 9.87 -2.14
N THR A 215 29.53 9.53 -1.35
CA THR A 215 29.43 8.29 -0.56
C THR A 215 28.28 7.43 -1.06
N ASN A 216 28.25 6.17 -0.65
CA ASN A 216 27.10 5.31 -0.90
C ASN A 216 25.84 5.86 -0.20
N THR A 217 24.68 5.52 -0.76
CA THR A 217 23.37 5.83 -0.20
C THR A 217 22.54 4.55 -0.18
N VAL A 218 21.77 4.34 0.89
CA VAL A 218 20.88 3.19 1.03
C VAL A 218 19.49 3.69 1.42
N ALA A 219 18.48 3.16 0.74
CA ALA A 219 17.07 3.42 1.01
C ALA A 219 16.30 2.11 1.22
N ILE A 220 15.24 2.19 2.04
CA ILE A 220 14.22 1.16 2.16
C ILE A 220 12.92 1.72 1.60
N GLY A 221 12.33 1.01 0.64
CA GLY A 221 11.07 1.35 0.02
C GLY A 221 10.01 0.28 0.24
N ALA A 222 8.76 0.66 0.07
CA ALA A 222 7.62 -0.25 0.02
C ALA A 222 6.68 0.16 -1.10
N LEU A 223 5.97 -0.82 -1.65
CA LEU A 223 5.05 -0.61 -2.77
C LEU A 223 3.67 -1.14 -2.43
N SER A 224 2.61 -0.42 -2.81
CA SER A 224 1.20 -0.74 -2.55
C SER A 224 0.66 -1.92 -3.38
N SER A 225 1.53 -2.89 -3.70
CA SER A 225 1.19 -4.12 -4.39
C SER A 225 2.21 -5.20 -4.10
N GLN A 226 1.76 -6.46 -4.01
CA GLN A 226 2.66 -7.61 -3.92
C GLN A 226 3.42 -7.89 -5.22
N ASN A 227 2.98 -7.29 -6.33
CA ASN A 227 3.64 -7.36 -7.62
C ASN A 227 3.48 -6.01 -8.35
N PRO A 228 4.29 -5.00 -8.01
CA PRO A 228 4.12 -3.64 -8.54
C PRO A 228 4.33 -3.56 -10.05
N GLY A 229 5.15 -4.46 -10.61
CA GLY A 229 5.67 -4.33 -11.98
C GLY A 229 6.62 -3.13 -12.09
N THR A 230 7.54 -3.15 -13.06
CA THR A 230 8.46 -2.03 -13.27
C THR A 230 8.65 -1.83 -14.75
N ILE A 231 8.50 -0.59 -15.20
CA ILE A 231 8.78 -0.19 -16.57
C ILE A 231 9.88 0.87 -16.52
N THR A 232 11.13 0.46 -16.78
CA THR A 232 12.22 1.41 -16.97
C THR A 232 12.08 2.06 -18.34
N ILE A 233 11.91 3.39 -18.38
CA ILE A 233 11.51 4.11 -19.59
C ILE A 233 12.50 3.89 -20.73
N ALA A 234 13.80 4.08 -20.48
CA ALA A 234 14.83 3.89 -21.50
C ALA A 234 14.85 2.46 -22.06
N ASN A 235 14.72 1.44 -21.21
CA ASN A 235 14.72 0.05 -21.65
C ASN A 235 13.42 -0.34 -22.37
N ALA A 236 12.27 0.19 -21.94
CA ALA A 236 10.99 -0.07 -22.57
C ALA A 236 10.90 0.58 -23.97
N VAL A 237 11.47 1.77 -24.14
CA VAL A 237 11.42 2.50 -25.41
C VAL A 237 12.51 2.04 -26.38
N PHE A 238 13.75 1.89 -25.90
CA PHE A 238 14.92 1.63 -26.76
C PHE A 238 15.47 0.20 -26.65
N GLY A 239 15.04 -0.58 -25.65
CA GLY A 239 15.50 -1.95 -25.40
C GLY A 239 14.43 -3.01 -25.60
N SER A 240 13.25 -2.66 -26.12
CA SER A 240 12.15 -3.60 -26.32
C SER A 240 12.51 -4.69 -27.33
N LYS A 241 11.89 -5.86 -27.17
CA LYS A 241 12.02 -6.98 -28.11
C LYS A 241 10.62 -7.49 -28.46
N PRO A 242 10.15 -7.31 -29.71
CA PRO A 242 10.82 -6.61 -30.82
C PRO A 242 11.02 -5.10 -30.56
N PRO A 243 11.99 -4.43 -31.20
CA PRO A 243 12.22 -3.00 -31.04
C PRO A 243 11.06 -2.17 -31.57
N ILE A 244 10.80 -1.00 -30.98
CA ILE A 244 9.90 0.01 -31.54
C ILE A 244 10.52 0.53 -32.85
N SER A 245 9.69 0.70 -33.89
CA SER A 245 10.16 1.19 -35.20
C SER A 245 10.91 2.52 -35.08
N ASP A 246 12.07 2.61 -35.73
CA ASP A 246 12.86 3.85 -35.79
C ASP A 246 12.07 5.01 -36.39
N GLU A 247 11.12 4.75 -37.30
CA GLU A 247 10.25 5.82 -37.81
C GLU A 247 9.30 6.33 -36.73
N VAL A 248 8.75 5.42 -35.92
CA VAL A 248 7.89 5.77 -34.78
C VAL A 248 8.71 6.54 -33.75
N LEU A 249 9.91 6.07 -33.40
CA LEU A 249 10.80 6.76 -32.47
C LEU A 249 11.24 8.13 -33.04
N ALA A 250 11.65 8.20 -34.30
CA ALA A 250 12.07 9.46 -34.92
C ALA A 250 10.94 10.49 -34.95
N LYS A 251 9.70 10.06 -35.27
CA LYS A 251 8.52 10.93 -35.22
C LYS A 251 8.15 11.30 -33.78
N ALA A 252 8.15 10.35 -32.85
CA ALA A 252 7.80 10.58 -31.44
C ALA A 252 8.79 11.51 -30.73
N PHE A 253 10.09 11.34 -30.98
CA PHE A 253 11.17 12.17 -30.42
C PHE A 253 11.53 13.39 -31.27
N GLN A 254 10.91 13.55 -32.45
CA GLN A 254 11.16 14.66 -33.38
C GLN A 254 12.64 14.80 -33.82
N ILE A 255 13.31 13.67 -34.10
CA ILE A 255 14.72 13.61 -34.52
C ILE A 255 14.88 13.25 -36.01
N THR A 256 15.83 13.84 -36.73
CA THR A 256 16.03 13.62 -38.19
C THR A 256 16.73 12.30 -38.53
N ARG A 257 16.23 11.60 -39.57
CA ARG A 257 16.50 10.20 -40.04
C ARG A 257 17.96 9.68 -40.16
N MET A 258 19.02 10.48 -40.00
CA MET A 258 20.38 10.06 -40.40
C MET A 258 21.13 9.16 -39.39
N ALA A 259 20.62 8.99 -38.17
CA ALA A 259 21.23 8.08 -37.17
C ALA A 259 20.60 6.67 -37.13
N ALA A 260 19.47 6.45 -37.82
CA ALA A 260 18.65 5.24 -37.72
C ALA A 260 19.03 4.11 -38.71
N LYS A 261 19.91 4.39 -39.69
CA LYS A 261 20.07 3.50 -40.87
C LYS A 261 20.94 2.26 -40.67
N THR A 262 21.64 2.10 -39.56
CA THR A 262 22.64 1.01 -39.39
C THR A 262 22.14 -0.25 -38.68
N LEU A 263 20.88 -0.29 -38.22
CA LEU A 263 20.39 -1.42 -37.41
C LEU A 263 19.04 -1.98 -37.91
N LEU A 264 18.80 -1.90 -39.23
CA LEU A 264 17.49 -2.18 -39.85
C LEU A 264 17.42 -3.50 -40.65
N LEU A 265 18.32 -4.47 -40.43
CA LEU A 265 18.25 -5.77 -41.11
C LEU A 265 18.32 -6.93 -40.12
N ALA A 266 17.21 -7.20 -39.41
CA ALA A 266 16.78 -8.55 -39.02
C ALA A 266 15.45 -8.50 -38.25
N LEU A 267 14.34 -8.49 -38.99
CA LEU A 267 13.17 -9.40 -38.89
C LEU A 267 12.81 -9.98 -37.49
N LEU A 268 11.55 -10.14 -37.06
CA LEU A 268 10.21 -9.74 -37.48
C LEU A 268 9.24 -10.31 -36.40
N ALA A 269 8.11 -9.63 -36.18
CA ALA A 269 6.80 -10.09 -35.66
C ALA A 269 6.65 -10.75 -34.25
N VAL A 270 5.73 -10.22 -33.42
CA VAL A 270 4.32 -10.64 -33.28
C VAL A 270 3.68 -9.78 -32.17
N ALA A 271 2.44 -9.33 -32.38
CA ALA A 271 1.61 -8.62 -31.39
C ALA A 271 0.43 -9.52 -30.96
N SER A 272 0.16 -9.57 -29.66
CA SER A 272 -1.09 -10.08 -29.11
C SER A 272 -1.62 -9.15 -28.00
N SER A 273 -2.94 -9.07 -27.97
CA SER A 273 -3.83 -8.23 -27.17
C SER A 273 -3.66 -8.39 -25.66
N LEU A 274 -3.69 -7.27 -24.94
CA LEU A 274 -3.87 -7.24 -23.48
C LEU A 274 -5.31 -6.81 -23.16
N ALA A 275 -6.00 -7.66 -22.39
CA ALA A 275 -7.14 -7.26 -21.59
C ALA A 275 -6.60 -6.80 -20.23
N MET A 276 -7.02 -5.62 -19.78
CA MET A 276 -6.73 -5.08 -18.44
C MET A 276 -8.03 -5.10 -17.64
N ALA A 277 -8.02 -5.82 -16.52
CA ALA A 277 -8.89 -5.53 -15.40
C ALA A 277 -8.00 -4.85 -14.35
N SER A 278 -8.37 -3.63 -13.94
CA SER A 278 -7.69 -2.85 -12.90
C SER A 278 -8.75 -2.37 -11.93
N ASP A 279 -8.36 -2.23 -10.65
CA ASP A 279 -9.06 -1.45 -9.64
C ASP A 279 -9.38 -0.05 -10.20
N PRO A 280 -10.41 0.67 -9.70
CA PRO A 280 -10.73 1.99 -10.23
C PRO A 280 -9.48 2.88 -10.13
N SER A 281 -8.89 3.17 -11.29
CA SER A 281 -7.71 4.00 -11.37
C SER A 281 -8.02 5.37 -10.78
N PRO A 282 -7.05 6.03 -10.12
CA PRO A 282 -7.28 7.38 -9.63
C PRO A 282 -7.67 8.28 -10.80
N LEU A 283 -8.74 9.07 -10.62
CA LEU A 283 -9.27 9.97 -11.67
C LEU A 283 -8.29 11.09 -12.06
N GLN A 284 -7.25 11.29 -11.27
CA GLN A 284 -6.20 12.28 -11.40
C GLN A 284 -4.89 11.71 -10.84
N ASP A 285 -3.75 12.28 -11.22
CA ASP A 285 -2.41 11.79 -10.85
C ASP A 285 -2.20 11.59 -9.34
N PHE A 286 -2.78 12.46 -8.52
CA PHE A 286 -2.70 12.40 -7.05
C PHE A 286 -3.82 13.23 -6.42
N CYS A 287 -4.13 12.94 -5.15
CA CYS A 287 -5.09 13.71 -4.35
C CYS A 287 -4.44 14.12 -3.02
N VAL A 288 -3.71 15.24 -2.96
CA VAL A 288 -3.15 15.71 -1.68
C VAL A 288 -4.28 16.13 -0.73
N ALA A 289 -4.30 15.60 0.50
CA ALA A 289 -5.34 15.93 1.48
C ALA A 289 -5.38 17.43 1.82
N ASP A 290 -6.55 18.05 1.64
CA ASP A 290 -6.86 19.36 2.21
C ASP A 290 -7.42 19.19 3.63
N LYS A 291 -6.56 19.42 4.62
CA LYS A 291 -6.90 19.31 6.04
C LYS A 291 -7.69 20.50 6.57
N ALA A 292 -7.84 21.58 5.79
CA ALA A 292 -8.58 22.77 6.19
C ALA A 292 -10.04 22.74 5.73
N SER A 293 -10.39 21.87 4.79
CA SER A 293 -11.76 21.71 4.31
C SER A 293 -12.69 21.19 5.41
N LYS A 294 -13.91 21.75 5.46
CA LYS A 294 -15.00 21.25 6.32
C LYS A 294 -15.81 20.14 5.66
N VAL A 295 -15.59 19.89 4.36
CA VAL A 295 -16.25 18.83 3.61
C VAL A 295 -15.50 17.53 3.85
N LEU A 296 -16.20 16.53 4.40
CA LEU A 296 -15.69 15.17 4.55
C LEU A 296 -16.20 14.31 3.39
N VAL A 297 -15.28 13.60 2.77
CA VAL A 297 -15.57 12.44 1.91
C VAL A 297 -15.04 11.20 2.63
N ASN A 298 -15.10 10.00 2.03
CA ASN A 298 -14.48 8.79 2.59
C ASN A 298 -12.94 8.93 2.68
N GLY A 299 -12.45 9.75 3.63
CA GLY A 299 -11.10 10.30 3.69
C GLY A 299 -11.06 11.84 3.65
N PHE A 300 -10.14 12.38 2.85
CA PHE A 300 -9.94 13.84 2.70
C PHE A 300 -10.27 14.29 1.28
N VAL A 301 -10.84 15.49 1.14
CA VAL A 301 -10.95 16.14 -0.18
C VAL A 301 -9.55 16.55 -0.67
N CYS A 302 -9.40 16.65 -1.99
CA CYS A 302 -8.14 16.99 -2.62
C CYS A 302 -7.90 18.50 -2.63
N LYS A 303 -6.66 18.93 -2.41
CA LYS A 303 -6.19 20.28 -2.76
C LYS A 303 -6.31 20.50 -4.28
N ASP A 304 -6.43 21.77 -4.70
CA ASP A 304 -6.27 22.14 -6.11
C ASP A 304 -4.86 21.70 -6.59
N PRO A 305 -4.74 20.87 -7.65
CA PRO A 305 -3.45 20.43 -8.19
C PRO A 305 -2.48 21.58 -8.52
N LYS A 306 -2.99 22.77 -8.82
CA LYS A 306 -2.17 23.96 -9.11
C LYS A 306 -1.38 24.46 -7.89
N VAL A 307 -1.88 24.23 -6.68
CA VAL A 307 -1.24 24.72 -5.44
C VAL A 307 -0.40 23.67 -4.72
N VAL A 308 -0.49 22.41 -5.13
CA VAL A 308 0.30 21.29 -4.58
C VAL A 308 1.79 21.53 -4.80
N LYS A 309 2.66 21.15 -3.86
CA LYS A 309 4.13 21.33 -3.91
C LYS A 309 4.86 20.04 -3.53
N ALA A 310 6.17 19.96 -3.77
CA ALA A 310 6.97 18.77 -3.43
C ALA A 310 6.95 18.46 -1.93
N GLU A 311 6.78 19.50 -1.11
CA GLU A 311 6.61 19.41 0.35
C GLU A 311 5.37 18.60 0.76
N ASP A 312 4.35 18.51 -0.10
CA ASP A 312 3.16 17.69 0.18
C ASP A 312 3.44 16.18 0.11
N PHE A 313 4.53 15.79 -0.55
CA PHE A 313 4.98 14.40 -0.75
C PHE A 313 6.22 14.05 0.09
N PHE A 314 6.67 14.96 0.95
CA PHE A 314 7.88 14.84 1.77
C PHE A 314 7.57 14.86 3.26
N PHE A 315 8.16 13.93 4.01
CA PHE A 315 8.15 13.93 5.48
C PHE A 315 9.58 13.81 6.02
N ARG A 316 9.87 14.48 7.13
CA ARG A 316 11.16 14.38 7.82
C ARG A 316 10.97 13.87 9.25
N GLY A 317 11.82 12.94 9.66
CA GLY A 317 11.95 12.60 11.08
C GLY A 317 12.08 11.12 11.42
N LEU A 318 12.10 10.21 10.44
CA LEU A 318 12.33 8.79 10.72
C LEU A 318 13.79 8.48 11.10
N ASP A 319 14.69 9.46 11.09
CA ASP A 319 16.05 9.35 11.64
C ASP A 319 16.06 9.40 13.17
N LYS A 320 15.05 10.03 13.77
CA LYS A 320 14.94 10.19 15.21
C LYS A 320 14.30 8.96 15.82
N ALA A 321 14.95 8.42 16.86
CA ALA A 321 14.37 7.36 17.67
C ALA A 321 13.12 7.87 18.41
N GLY A 322 12.08 7.03 18.45
CA GLY A 322 10.91 7.24 19.29
C GLY A 322 11.20 7.08 20.78
N ASP A 323 10.32 7.62 21.62
CA ASP A 323 10.42 7.48 23.07
C ASP A 323 9.96 6.10 23.54
N THR A 324 10.91 5.27 23.94
CA THR A 324 10.68 3.92 24.46
C THR A 324 10.66 3.86 26.00
N GLY A 325 10.57 4.99 26.71
CA GLY A 325 10.56 5.03 28.18
C GLY A 325 9.24 4.58 28.84
N LYS A 326 8.21 4.30 28.04
CA LYS A 326 6.88 3.88 28.52
C LYS A 326 6.88 2.42 28.98
N LYS A 327 5.83 2.02 29.73
CA LYS A 327 5.67 0.68 30.34
C LYS A 327 5.95 -0.50 29.40
N LEU A 328 5.61 -0.37 28.11
CA LEU A 328 5.79 -1.43 27.12
C LEU A 328 7.14 -1.37 26.39
N GLY A 329 7.95 -0.33 26.58
CA GLY A 329 9.31 -0.27 26.02
C GLY A 329 9.39 -0.16 24.49
N SER A 330 8.33 0.25 23.80
CA SER A 330 8.31 0.40 22.34
C SER A 330 7.63 1.71 21.92
N ASN A 331 7.97 2.21 20.73
CA ASN A 331 7.30 3.34 20.11
C ASN A 331 7.20 3.18 18.59
N VAL A 332 6.03 3.47 18.04
CA VAL A 332 5.76 3.48 16.59
C VAL A 332 5.66 4.94 16.11
N THR A 333 6.60 5.36 15.28
CA THR A 333 6.59 6.67 14.61
C THR A 333 5.99 6.49 13.21
N ALA A 334 4.73 6.88 13.04
CA ALA A 334 3.99 6.69 11.79
C ALA A 334 4.10 7.87 10.81
N VAL A 335 4.21 7.53 9.51
CA VAL A 335 4.08 8.40 8.35
C VAL A 335 2.88 7.94 7.55
N ASN A 336 1.70 8.33 8.03
CA ASN A 336 0.40 8.07 7.40
C ASN A 336 -0.19 9.37 6.84
N VAL A 337 -1.39 9.32 6.25
CA VAL A 337 -2.04 10.49 5.63
C VAL A 337 -2.17 11.71 6.57
N ASN A 338 -2.28 11.48 7.88
CA ASN A 338 -2.34 12.55 8.87
C ASN A 338 -1.00 13.27 9.05
N LYS A 339 0.13 12.63 8.75
CA LYS A 339 1.47 13.21 8.82
C LYS A 339 2.02 13.62 7.46
N LEU A 340 1.64 12.92 6.40
CA LEU A 340 2.05 13.19 5.02
C LEU A 340 0.81 13.27 4.11
N ALA A 341 0.38 14.49 3.78
CA ALA A 341 -0.88 14.74 3.08
C ALA A 341 -0.92 14.14 1.67
N GLY A 342 0.24 14.01 1.01
CA GLY A 342 0.37 13.39 -0.31
C GLY A 342 0.06 11.89 -0.33
N LEU A 343 -0.06 11.21 0.82
CA LEU A 343 -0.49 9.81 0.88
C LEU A 343 -1.99 9.60 0.68
N ASN A 344 -2.77 10.69 0.64
CA ASN A 344 -4.20 10.56 0.47
C ASN A 344 -4.53 9.96 -0.91
N THR A 345 -5.40 8.95 -0.87
CA THR A 345 -5.79 8.03 -1.95
C THR A 345 -4.67 7.13 -2.51
N LEU A 346 -3.49 7.09 -1.89
CA LEU A 346 -2.36 6.30 -2.40
C LEU A 346 -2.24 4.90 -1.76
N GLY A 347 -3.09 4.56 -0.79
CA GLY A 347 -3.20 3.18 -0.28
C GLY A 347 -1.95 2.65 0.42
N ILE A 348 -1.04 3.50 0.89
CA ILE A 348 0.18 3.06 1.59
C ILE A 348 0.62 4.03 2.69
N SER A 349 1.27 3.50 3.73
CA SER A 349 1.95 4.28 4.76
C SER A 349 3.23 3.58 5.22
N MET A 350 4.08 4.30 5.95
CA MET A 350 5.37 3.80 6.48
C MET A 350 5.50 4.10 7.97
N VAL A 351 6.23 3.25 8.69
CA VAL A 351 6.50 3.41 10.12
C VAL A 351 7.98 3.15 10.41
N ARG A 352 8.51 3.86 11.40
CA ARG A 352 9.69 3.41 12.16
C ARG A 352 9.20 2.88 13.50
N ILE A 353 9.76 1.75 13.93
CA ILE A 353 9.47 1.18 15.25
C ILE A 353 10.78 1.04 16.02
N ASP A 354 10.82 1.64 17.20
CA ASP A 354 11.93 1.57 18.12
C ASP A 354 11.53 0.72 19.33
N TYR A 355 12.41 -0.20 19.74
CA TYR A 355 12.23 -1.08 20.88
C TYR A 355 13.42 -0.94 21.82
N ALA A 356 13.15 -0.60 23.08
CA ALA A 356 14.10 -0.74 24.17
C ALA A 356 14.44 -2.23 24.40
N PRO A 357 15.46 -2.57 25.22
CA PRO A 357 15.66 -3.93 25.67
C PRO A 357 14.38 -4.44 26.33
N ARG A 358 13.93 -5.64 25.96
CA ARG A 358 12.66 -6.21 26.45
C ARG A 358 11.41 -5.41 26.06
N GLY A 359 11.52 -4.49 25.09
CA GLY A 359 10.40 -3.73 24.56
C GLY A 359 9.42 -4.60 23.78
N LEU A 360 8.12 -4.34 23.95
CA LEU A 360 7.00 -5.04 23.33
C LEU A 360 6.12 -4.02 22.60
N ASN A 361 5.93 -4.21 21.29
CA ASN A 361 4.72 -3.73 20.64
C ASN A 361 3.63 -4.79 20.89
N PRO A 362 2.65 -4.52 21.77
CA PRO A 362 1.74 -5.52 22.30
C PRO A 362 0.85 -6.11 21.20
N PRO A 363 0.10 -7.20 21.49
CA PRO A 363 -0.90 -7.72 20.56
C PRO A 363 -1.82 -6.61 20.03
N HIS A 364 -1.80 -6.42 18.71
CA HIS A 364 -2.61 -5.43 18.00
C HIS A 364 -3.03 -5.95 16.63
N THR A 365 -3.98 -5.25 16.00
CA THR A 365 -4.41 -5.52 14.63
C THR A 365 -4.59 -4.23 13.85
N HIS A 366 -4.43 -4.33 12.53
CA HIS A 366 -4.69 -3.28 11.56
C HIS A 366 -5.92 -3.69 10.72
N PRO A 367 -7.11 -3.12 10.99
CA PRO A 367 -8.33 -3.53 10.32
C PRO A 367 -8.32 -3.26 8.80
N ARG A 368 -7.50 -2.30 8.35
CA ARG A 368 -7.45 -1.84 6.95
C ARG A 368 -6.13 -2.07 6.26
N ALA A 369 -5.18 -2.78 6.87
CA ALA A 369 -3.88 -2.97 6.22
C ALA A 369 -3.16 -4.25 6.63
N THR A 370 -2.48 -4.85 5.66
CA THR A 370 -1.34 -5.74 5.88
C THR A 370 -0.14 -4.90 6.30
N GLU A 371 0.65 -5.38 7.26
CA GLU A 371 1.97 -4.82 7.60
C GLU A 371 3.09 -5.70 7.03
N ILE A 372 4.11 -5.07 6.44
CA ILE A 372 5.40 -5.71 6.13
C ILE A 372 6.49 -4.90 6.82
N LEU A 373 7.41 -5.57 7.52
CA LEU A 373 8.53 -4.90 8.17
C LEU A 373 9.87 -5.56 7.90
N THR A 374 10.93 -4.76 7.99
CA THR A 374 12.31 -5.23 8.05
C THR A 374 13.04 -4.68 9.27
N VAL A 375 13.88 -5.51 9.89
CA VAL A 375 14.74 -5.09 10.99
C VAL A 375 15.97 -4.40 10.41
N ILE A 376 16.26 -3.17 10.84
CA ILE A 376 17.45 -2.43 10.40
C ILE A 376 18.58 -2.45 11.45
N GLU A 377 18.23 -2.69 12.72
CA GLU A 377 19.17 -2.85 13.84
C GLU A 377 18.64 -3.87 14.86
N GLY A 378 19.50 -4.72 15.41
CA GLY A 378 19.15 -5.67 16.47
C GLY A 378 18.44 -6.95 15.99
N GLN A 379 17.54 -7.45 16.84
CA GLN A 379 16.75 -8.66 16.62
C GLN A 379 15.33 -8.50 17.17
N LEU A 380 14.35 -9.17 16.56
CA LEU A 380 12.94 -9.01 16.88
C LEU A 380 12.23 -10.36 16.82
N PHE A 381 11.58 -10.76 17.91
CA PHE A 381 10.66 -11.88 17.93
C PHE A 381 9.27 -11.41 17.53
N VAL A 382 8.72 -11.96 16.47
CA VAL A 382 7.43 -11.52 15.91
C VAL A 382 6.48 -12.70 15.77
N GLY A 383 5.18 -12.41 15.71
CA GLY A 383 4.20 -13.40 15.31
C GLY A 383 2.79 -12.86 15.13
N PHE A 384 1.94 -13.66 14.49
CA PHE A 384 0.50 -13.41 14.35
C PHE A 384 -0.32 -14.68 14.60
N VAL A 385 -1.60 -14.49 14.93
CA VAL A 385 -2.55 -15.56 15.21
C VAL A 385 -3.66 -15.53 14.17
N THR A 386 -4.05 -16.68 13.65
CA THR A 386 -5.20 -16.83 12.73
C THR A 386 -6.51 -16.50 13.42
N SER A 387 -7.55 -16.23 12.62
CA SER A 387 -8.92 -16.20 13.10
C SER A 387 -9.37 -17.59 13.57
N ASN A 388 -10.48 -17.62 14.30
CA ASN A 388 -11.07 -18.84 14.85
C ASN A 388 -11.49 -19.79 13.70
N SER A 389 -10.61 -20.72 13.35
CA SER A 389 -10.88 -21.79 12.38
C SER A 389 -11.45 -23.05 13.05
N ASP A 390 -11.92 -24.01 12.25
CA ASP A 390 -12.39 -25.32 12.77
C ASP A 390 -11.32 -26.07 13.59
N ASN A 391 -10.04 -25.75 13.38
CA ASN A 391 -8.90 -26.33 14.11
C ASN A 391 -8.36 -25.40 15.22
N GLY A 392 -9.11 -24.36 15.59
CA GLY A 392 -8.72 -23.36 16.58
C GLY A 392 -7.79 -22.26 16.05
N ASN A 393 -7.23 -21.49 16.99
CA ASN A 393 -6.31 -20.38 16.72
C ASN A 393 -4.88 -20.89 16.58
N ARG A 394 -4.23 -20.56 15.46
CA ARG A 394 -2.88 -21.00 15.14
C ARG A 394 -1.91 -19.82 15.19
N LEU A 395 -0.83 -19.99 15.96
CA LEU A 395 0.24 -19.02 16.09
C LEU A 395 1.34 -19.27 15.05
N PHE A 396 1.76 -18.21 14.35
CA PHE A 396 2.92 -18.16 13.48
C PHE A 396 3.96 -17.22 14.08
N THR A 397 5.20 -17.69 14.31
CA THR A 397 6.26 -16.86 14.90
C THR A 397 7.60 -16.98 14.19
N LYS A 398 8.42 -15.94 14.28
CA LYS A 398 9.80 -15.95 13.79
C LYS A 398 10.71 -15.06 14.65
N MET A 399 11.98 -15.45 14.77
CA MET A 399 13.04 -14.56 15.24
C MET A 399 13.69 -13.90 14.03
N LEU A 400 13.58 -12.58 13.94
CA LEU A 400 14.15 -11.75 12.89
C LEU A 400 15.48 -11.16 13.35
N LYS A 401 16.44 -11.09 12.44
CA LYS A 401 17.70 -10.34 12.57
C LYS A 401 17.68 -9.18 11.58
N LYS A 402 18.67 -8.27 11.70
CA LYS A 402 18.90 -7.22 10.71
C LYS A 402 18.82 -7.78 9.28
N GLY A 403 18.02 -7.14 8.42
CA GLY A 403 17.80 -7.52 7.02
C GLY A 403 16.72 -8.57 6.78
N ASP A 404 16.19 -9.18 7.83
CA ASP A 404 15.05 -10.08 7.71
C ASP A 404 13.77 -9.28 7.49
N VAL A 405 12.83 -9.89 6.77
CA VAL A 405 11.53 -9.33 6.41
C VAL A 405 10.44 -10.30 6.86
N PHE A 406 9.39 -9.76 7.47
CA PHE A 406 8.22 -10.52 7.88
C PHE A 406 6.93 -9.77 7.57
N VAL A 407 5.85 -10.53 7.33
CA VAL A 407 4.55 -9.99 6.90
C VAL A 407 3.46 -10.41 7.89
N PHE A 408 2.62 -9.45 8.25
CA PHE A 408 1.43 -9.63 9.09
C PHE A 408 0.18 -9.36 8.24
N PRO A 409 -0.63 -10.38 7.93
CA PRO A 409 -1.85 -10.20 7.13
C PRO A 409 -2.84 -9.24 7.79
N GLN A 410 -3.58 -8.50 6.95
CA GLN A 410 -4.62 -7.57 7.38
C GLN A 410 -5.61 -8.21 8.37
N GLY A 411 -5.95 -7.47 9.42
CA GLY A 411 -6.95 -7.89 10.39
C GLY A 411 -6.49 -8.92 11.42
N LEU A 412 -5.35 -9.60 11.23
CA LEU A 412 -4.87 -10.59 12.19
C LEU A 412 -4.17 -9.95 13.39
N ILE A 413 -4.43 -10.52 14.57
CA ILE A 413 -3.75 -10.10 15.80
C ILE A 413 -2.28 -10.52 15.72
N HIS A 414 -1.38 -9.56 15.88
CA HIS A 414 0.06 -9.78 15.84
C HIS A 414 0.80 -8.95 16.89
N PHE A 415 2.06 -9.31 17.12
CA PHE A 415 2.92 -8.66 18.11
C PHE A 415 4.37 -8.61 17.61
N GLN A 416 5.13 -7.69 18.17
CA GLN A 416 6.57 -7.64 17.98
C GLN A 416 7.26 -7.41 19.33
N PHE A 417 8.26 -8.23 19.63
CA PHE A 417 8.95 -8.22 20.92
C PHE A 417 10.46 -8.19 20.70
N ASN A 418 11.16 -7.31 21.39
CA ASN A 418 12.62 -7.33 21.46
C ASN A 418 13.05 -8.22 22.64
N PRO A 419 13.45 -9.49 22.44
CA PRO A 419 13.88 -10.34 23.53
C PRO A 419 15.29 -9.99 24.04
N GLY A 420 16.03 -9.17 23.29
CA GLY A 420 17.44 -8.86 23.53
C GLY A 420 17.67 -7.84 24.64
N TYR A 421 18.95 -7.61 24.90
CA TYR A 421 19.46 -6.68 25.92
C TYR A 421 19.94 -5.35 25.33
N THR A 422 19.82 -5.17 24.01
CA THR A 422 20.13 -3.93 23.30
C THR A 422 18.89 -3.44 22.57
N ASN A 423 18.90 -2.17 22.11
CA ASN A 423 17.81 -1.63 21.32
C ASN A 423 17.67 -2.35 19.98
N THR A 424 16.44 -2.43 19.48
CA THR A 424 16.10 -2.94 18.14
C THR A 424 15.33 -1.87 17.39
N VAL A 425 15.60 -1.73 16.09
CA VAL A 425 14.90 -0.78 15.21
C VAL A 425 14.41 -1.50 13.97
N ALA A 426 13.15 -1.24 13.60
CA ALA A 426 12.54 -1.76 12.39
C ALA A 426 11.93 -0.63 11.54
N ILE A 427 11.86 -0.85 10.24
CA ILE A 427 11.09 -0.05 9.29
C ILE A 427 9.97 -0.93 8.75
N GLY A 428 8.73 -0.45 8.88
CA GLY A 428 7.53 -1.11 8.40
C GLY A 428 6.81 -0.28 7.35
N ALA A 429 5.96 -0.93 6.57
CA ALA A 429 5.01 -0.31 5.67
C ALA A 429 3.66 -1.02 5.75
N LEU A 430 2.58 -0.29 5.51
CA LEU A 430 1.22 -0.79 5.62
C LEU A 430 0.46 -0.53 4.33
N SER A 431 -0.33 -1.51 3.87
CA SER A 431 -1.12 -1.46 2.63
C SER A 431 -2.35 -0.55 2.71
N SER A 432 -2.25 0.52 3.50
CA SER A 432 -3.23 1.59 3.58
C SER A 432 -2.57 2.90 4.02
N GLN A 433 -3.06 4.01 3.49
CA GLN A 433 -2.69 5.37 3.93
C GLN A 433 -3.15 5.66 5.36
N ASN A 434 -4.15 4.91 5.85
CA ASN A 434 -4.65 4.96 7.22
C ASN A 434 -5.00 3.53 7.68
N PRO A 435 -4.02 2.76 8.17
CA PRO A 435 -4.21 1.36 8.50
C PRO A 435 -5.21 1.13 9.65
N GLY A 436 -5.37 2.12 10.53
CA GLY A 436 -6.03 1.95 11.82
C GLY A 436 -5.22 1.04 12.73
N THR A 437 -5.40 1.13 14.04
CA THR A 437 -4.70 0.25 14.98
C THR A 437 -5.63 -0.03 16.14
N ILE A 438 -5.78 -1.31 16.47
CA ILE A 438 -6.51 -1.76 17.65
C ILE A 438 -5.50 -2.51 18.52
N THR A 439 -5.01 -1.86 19.57
CA THR A 439 -4.23 -2.53 20.62
C THR A 439 -5.18 -3.36 21.46
N VAL A 440 -5.08 -4.69 21.40
CA VAL A 440 -6.14 -5.60 21.88
C VAL A 440 -6.47 -5.37 23.35
N ALA A 441 -5.46 -5.34 24.21
CA ALA A 441 -5.68 -5.20 25.65
C ALA A 441 -6.24 -3.81 26.01
N ASP A 442 -5.76 -2.74 25.38
CA ASP A 442 -6.25 -1.37 25.59
C ASP A 442 -7.69 -1.19 25.08
N ALA A 443 -8.02 -1.76 23.92
CA ALA A 443 -9.38 -1.72 23.38
C ALA A 443 -10.38 -2.48 24.26
N VAL A 444 -9.98 -3.60 24.85
CA VAL A 444 -10.85 -4.43 25.71
C VAL A 444 -10.94 -3.87 27.13
N PHE A 445 -9.81 -3.58 27.76
CA PHE A 445 -9.74 -3.22 29.18
C PHE A 445 -9.61 -1.71 29.45
N GLY A 446 -9.15 -0.93 28.48
CA GLY A 446 -8.97 0.54 28.58
C GLY A 446 -10.05 1.36 27.87
N SER A 447 -11.11 0.74 27.35
CA SER A 447 -12.20 1.42 26.65
C SER A 447 -12.90 2.48 27.49
N LYS A 448 -13.36 3.56 26.84
CA LYS A 448 -14.11 4.66 27.46
C LYS A 448 -15.37 4.97 26.65
N PRO A 449 -16.58 4.71 27.17
CA PRO A 449 -16.88 4.09 28.48
C PRO A 449 -16.41 2.63 28.58
N PRO A 450 -16.14 2.11 29.80
CA PRO A 450 -15.65 0.74 29.98
C PRO A 450 -16.68 -0.30 29.55
N ILE A 451 -16.21 -1.41 28.98
CA ILE A 451 -17.03 -2.62 28.79
C ILE A 451 -17.41 -3.17 30.17
N SER A 452 -18.68 -3.55 30.34
CA SER A 452 -19.21 -4.11 31.58
C SER A 452 -18.34 -5.25 32.11
N ASP A 453 -18.03 -5.21 33.41
CA ASP A 453 -17.26 -6.26 34.08
C ASP A 453 -17.94 -7.62 33.97
N GLU A 454 -19.27 -7.67 33.94
CA GLU A 454 -20.03 -8.91 33.75
C GLU A 454 -19.76 -9.53 32.38
N VAL A 455 -19.71 -8.69 31.33
CA VAL A 455 -19.41 -9.12 29.96
C VAL A 455 -17.98 -9.62 29.89
N LEU A 456 -17.02 -8.88 30.45
CA LEU A 456 -15.61 -9.26 30.43
C LEU A 456 -15.33 -10.50 31.28
N ALA A 457 -15.90 -10.60 32.49
CA ALA A 457 -15.74 -11.76 33.37
C ALA A 457 -16.24 -13.03 32.67
N LYS A 458 -17.41 -12.94 32.02
CA LYS A 458 -17.97 -14.06 31.25
C LYS A 458 -17.15 -14.38 30.00
N ALA A 459 -16.71 -13.38 29.25
CA ALA A 459 -15.95 -13.56 28.01
C ALA A 459 -14.56 -14.17 28.26
N PHE A 460 -13.87 -13.72 29.31
CA PHE A 460 -12.55 -14.19 29.71
C PHE A 460 -12.58 -15.39 30.67
N GLN A 461 -13.77 -15.78 31.14
CA GLN A 461 -13.99 -16.89 32.07
C GLN A 461 -13.22 -16.74 33.39
N VAL A 462 -13.21 -15.51 33.92
CA VAL A 462 -12.53 -15.14 35.16
C VAL A 462 -13.51 -14.42 36.10
N ASP A 463 -13.12 -14.24 37.35
CA ASP A 463 -13.91 -13.48 38.32
C ASP A 463 -13.79 -11.97 38.09
N LYS A 464 -14.73 -11.21 38.67
CA LYS A 464 -14.78 -9.75 38.58
C LYS A 464 -13.50 -9.08 39.09
N LYS A 465 -12.88 -9.55 40.18
CA LYS A 465 -11.66 -8.92 40.73
C LYS A 465 -10.50 -9.00 39.75
N THR A 466 -10.42 -10.09 38.99
CA THR A 466 -9.44 -10.23 37.91
C THR A 466 -9.69 -9.20 36.80
N ILE A 467 -10.95 -8.98 36.41
CA ILE A 467 -11.31 -7.93 35.44
C ILE A 467 -11.00 -6.53 35.96
N ASP A 468 -11.39 -6.23 37.20
CA ASP A 468 -11.12 -4.94 37.85
C ASP A 468 -9.61 -4.65 37.86
N TRP A 469 -8.79 -5.68 38.15
CA TRP A 469 -7.33 -5.56 38.12
C TRP A 469 -6.79 -5.31 36.71
N LEU A 470 -7.31 -6.00 35.69
CA LEU A 470 -6.91 -5.83 34.28
C LEU A 470 -7.27 -4.43 33.76
N GLN A 471 -8.50 -3.97 34.01
CA GLN A 471 -8.94 -2.62 33.65
C GLN A 471 -8.07 -1.55 34.33
N ALA A 472 -7.70 -1.75 35.61
CA ALA A 472 -6.81 -0.82 36.32
C ALA A 472 -5.38 -0.72 35.77
N GLN A 473 -4.99 -1.57 34.80
CA GLN A 473 -3.69 -1.47 34.13
C GLN A 473 -3.64 -0.44 32.99
N PHE A 474 -4.80 0.09 32.56
CA PHE A 474 -5.00 1.00 31.43
C PHE A 474 -5.70 2.29 31.90
#